data_AF-A0AAU2EAH5-F1
#
_entry.id   AF-A0AAU2EAH5-F1
#
_cell.length_a   1.000
_cell.length_b   1.000
_cell.length_c   1.000
_cell.angle_alpha   90.00
_cell.angle_beta   90.00
_cell.angle_gamma   90.00
#
_symmetry.space_group_name_H-M   'P 1'
#
loop_
_entity.id
_entity.type
_entity.pdbx_description
1 polymer ?
#
loop_
_entity_poly.entity_id
_entity_poly.type
_entity_poly.pdbx_seq_one_letter_code
_entity_poly.pdbx_strand_id
1 'polypeptide(L)'
;MEIPALPLPGSDELHQLVTNAETRVVYEVLYETRDEPLDMIEIRDRVTLRTGSANEHTGRRLRDLRTHFDVEVVPTPGVRTRPRYVLQGWHPEADNRTRRITVTGSLRARTFHNYGNRCAQCGRTPKDDGIRLEVDHKIPLELGGDNELENLQLLCNQCNNEKQALFGDHAGDAAAIKAAINQENVHLRIGELLKAMAGKEVSIDLLNLVAQDENRGDPTRRLRDLRALGWTIDVSRRKEGKRTMSYYTLTGWQPWPAEGPRAAVNALEAERKRRKKTKDQGSGEGGL
;
A
#
# COMPACT_ATOMS: atom_id res chain seq x y z
N MET A 1 -15.89 -10.10 10.27
CA MET A 1 -14.63 -9.33 10.40
C MET A 1 -14.62 -8.79 11.82
N GLU A 2 -13.61 -9.12 12.60
CA GLU A 2 -13.43 -8.53 13.94
C GLU A 2 -13.14 -7.05 13.78
N ILE A 3 -13.85 -6.20 14.52
CA ILE A 3 -13.59 -4.76 14.54
C ILE A 3 -12.27 -4.58 15.32
N PRO A 4 -11.23 -3.97 14.72
CA PRO A 4 -9.96 -3.79 15.41
C PRO A 4 -10.14 -2.93 16.66
N ALA A 5 -9.37 -3.24 17.71
CA ALA A 5 -9.38 -2.46 18.94
C ALA A 5 -9.00 -1.00 18.65
N LEU A 6 -9.51 -0.09 19.49
CA LEU A 6 -9.11 1.32 19.42
C LEU A 6 -7.62 1.49 19.76
N PRO A 7 -6.89 2.39 19.07
CA PRO A 7 -5.47 2.59 19.31
C PRO A 7 -5.23 3.10 20.74
N LEU A 8 -4.20 2.57 21.39
CA LEU A 8 -3.83 3.00 22.74
C LEU A 8 -3.38 4.48 22.72
N PRO A 9 -3.66 5.26 23.78
CA PRO A 9 -3.07 6.58 23.94
C PRO A 9 -1.54 6.55 23.83
N GLY A 10 -0.96 7.50 23.09
CA GLY A 10 0.49 7.57 22.86
C GLY A 10 1.05 6.55 21.87
N SER A 11 0.23 5.66 21.31
CA SER A 11 0.67 4.72 20.27
C SER A 11 1.06 5.43 18.97
N ASP A 12 1.98 4.82 18.22
CA ASP A 12 2.34 5.30 16.88
C ASP A 12 1.12 5.31 15.94
N GLU A 13 0.23 4.34 16.07
CA GLU A 13 -1.03 4.27 15.33
C GLU A 13 -1.91 5.51 15.58
N LEU A 14 -2.13 5.89 16.84
CA LEU A 14 -2.86 7.12 17.17
C LEU A 14 -2.14 8.37 16.65
N HIS A 15 -0.80 8.40 16.74
CA HIS A 15 0.01 9.52 16.25
C HIS A 15 -0.08 9.69 14.72
N GLN A 16 -0.20 8.59 13.98
CA GLN A 16 -0.41 8.61 12.53
C GLN A 16 -1.82 9.09 12.17
N LEU A 17 -2.84 8.67 12.92
CA LEU A 17 -4.24 9.03 12.67
C LEU A 17 -4.53 10.48 13.04
N VAL A 18 -4.08 10.90 14.22
CA VAL A 18 -4.39 12.20 14.81
C VAL A 18 -3.08 12.95 15.02
N THR A 19 -2.69 13.77 14.05
CA THR A 19 -1.38 14.45 14.05
C THR A 19 -1.30 15.67 14.98
N ASN A 20 -2.43 16.27 15.34
CA ASN A 20 -2.48 17.39 16.27
C ASN A 20 -2.37 16.89 17.73
N ALA A 21 -1.41 17.43 18.49
CA ALA A 21 -1.13 17.02 19.86
C ALA A 21 -2.30 17.25 20.82
N GLU A 22 -2.97 18.41 20.75
CA GLU A 22 -4.14 18.70 21.60
C GLU A 22 -5.32 17.77 21.27
N THR A 23 -5.54 17.46 19.99
CA THR A 23 -6.56 16.50 19.58
C THR A 23 -6.28 15.11 20.18
N ARG A 24 -5.02 14.69 20.26
CA ARG A 24 -4.62 13.44 20.93
C ARG A 24 -4.86 13.47 22.44
N VAL A 25 -4.65 14.61 23.11
CA VAL A 25 -5.00 14.76 24.54
C VAL A 25 -6.50 14.61 24.76
N VAL A 26 -7.35 15.18 23.87
CA VAL A 26 -8.80 14.98 23.97
C VAL A 26 -9.16 13.50 23.75
N TYR A 27 -8.51 12.81 22.81
CA TYR A 27 -8.71 11.37 22.61
C TYR A 27 -8.37 10.58 23.86
N GLU A 28 -7.21 10.84 24.47
CA GLU A 28 -6.74 10.17 25.67
C GLU A 28 -7.73 10.33 26.83
N VAL A 29 -8.24 11.55 27.07
CA VAL A 29 -9.28 11.80 28.08
C VAL A 29 -10.53 10.96 27.81
N LEU A 30 -11.02 10.93 26.56
CA LEU A 30 -12.20 10.13 26.20
C LEU A 30 -11.93 8.63 26.28
N TYR A 31 -10.72 8.19 25.96
CA TYR A 31 -10.31 6.78 25.99
C TYR A 31 -10.28 6.24 27.42
N GLU A 32 -9.74 7.02 28.37
CA GLU A 32 -9.69 6.67 29.78
C GLU A 32 -11.06 6.74 30.47
N THR A 33 -11.93 7.65 30.02
CA THR A 33 -13.26 7.88 30.62
C THR A 33 -14.40 7.21 29.85
N ARG A 34 -14.10 6.29 28.93
CA ARG A 34 -15.11 5.60 28.10
C ARG A 34 -16.15 4.84 28.92
N ASP A 35 -15.76 4.33 30.09
CA ASP A 35 -16.63 3.59 31.00
C ASP A 35 -17.39 4.53 31.97
N GLU A 36 -16.91 5.77 32.14
CA GLU A 36 -17.54 6.83 32.94
C GLU A 36 -17.57 8.17 32.17
N PRO A 37 -18.51 8.33 31.23
CA PRO A 37 -18.49 9.42 30.26
C PRO A 37 -18.62 10.81 30.87
N LEU A 38 -17.78 11.73 30.38
CA LEU A 38 -17.72 13.12 30.81
C LEU A 38 -18.53 14.05 29.90
N ASP A 39 -18.99 15.18 30.43
CA ASP A 39 -19.50 16.28 29.62
C ASP A 39 -18.41 17.27 29.16
N MET A 40 -18.79 18.23 28.32
CA MET A 40 -17.82 19.17 27.74
C MET A 40 -17.05 20.01 28.76
N ILE A 41 -17.63 20.32 29.91
CA ILE A 41 -16.96 21.13 30.94
C ILE A 41 -15.88 20.27 31.59
N GLU A 42 -16.25 19.07 32.00
CA GLU A 42 -15.35 18.10 32.61
C GLU A 42 -14.21 17.71 31.67
N ILE A 43 -14.50 17.50 30.37
CA ILE A 43 -13.47 17.25 29.35
C ILE A 43 -12.50 18.44 29.27
N ARG A 44 -13.01 19.68 29.18
CA ARG A 44 -12.15 20.88 29.12
C ARG A 44 -11.25 21.00 30.33
N ASP A 45 -11.77 20.74 31.53
CA ASP A 45 -11.00 20.81 32.76
C ASP A 45 -9.86 19.77 32.74
N ARG A 46 -10.14 18.55 32.28
CA ARG A 46 -9.15 17.45 32.21
C ARG A 46 -8.08 17.70 31.15
N VAL A 47 -8.46 18.21 29.99
CA VAL A 47 -7.48 18.59 28.96
C VAL A 47 -6.63 19.76 29.47
N THR A 48 -7.22 20.74 30.15
CA THR A 48 -6.48 21.90 30.72
C THR A 48 -5.47 21.47 31.78
N LEU A 49 -5.83 20.51 32.64
CA LEU A 49 -4.90 19.93 33.62
C LEU A 49 -3.69 19.24 32.96
N ARG A 50 -3.87 18.64 31.78
CA ARG A 50 -2.80 17.95 31.05
C ARG A 50 -1.93 18.89 30.23
N THR A 51 -2.53 19.89 29.57
CA THR A 51 -1.80 20.80 28.67
C THR A 51 -1.30 22.06 29.36
N GLY A 52 -1.79 22.38 30.56
CA GLY A 52 -1.45 23.59 31.30
C GLY A 52 -2.00 24.88 30.67
N SER A 53 -2.85 24.79 29.65
CA SER A 53 -3.41 25.92 28.91
C SER A 53 -4.93 25.80 28.80
N ALA A 54 -5.64 26.92 28.91
CA ALA A 54 -7.10 26.95 28.75
C ALA A 54 -7.48 26.56 27.31
N ASN A 55 -8.02 25.36 27.14
CA ASN A 55 -8.29 24.79 25.82
C ASN A 55 -9.65 25.27 25.25
N GLU A 56 -9.71 26.53 24.79
CA GLU A 56 -10.91 27.11 24.15
C GLU A 56 -11.38 26.31 22.91
N HIS A 57 -10.50 25.49 22.34
CA HIS A 57 -10.74 24.74 21.11
C HIS A 57 -11.17 23.28 21.30
N THR A 58 -11.45 22.79 22.52
CA THR A 58 -11.86 21.38 22.75
C THR A 58 -13.03 20.94 21.85
N GLY A 59 -14.01 21.81 21.61
CA GLY A 59 -15.13 21.49 20.70
C GLY A 59 -14.75 21.37 19.22
N ARG A 60 -13.66 22.02 18.77
CA ARG A 60 -13.07 21.78 17.44
C ARG A 60 -12.31 20.45 17.44
N ARG A 61 -11.49 20.20 18.47
CA ARG A 61 -10.72 18.96 18.60
C ARG A 61 -11.62 17.72 18.62
N LEU A 62 -12.77 17.80 19.28
CA LEU A 62 -13.74 16.71 19.31
C LEU A 62 -14.41 16.47 17.94
N ARG A 63 -14.60 17.51 17.13
CA ARG A 63 -15.02 17.34 15.72
C ARG A 63 -13.93 16.68 14.88
N ASP A 64 -12.67 17.05 15.09
CA ASP A 64 -11.54 16.44 14.41
C ASP A 64 -11.39 14.96 14.81
N LEU A 65 -11.66 14.58 16.06
CA LEU A 65 -11.67 13.16 16.46
C LEU A 65 -12.76 12.34 15.78
N ARG A 66 -13.94 12.95 15.59
CA ARG A 66 -15.09 12.31 14.93
C ARG A 66 -14.85 11.98 13.46
N THR A 67 -13.76 12.44 12.85
CA THR A 67 -13.41 12.01 11.49
C THR A 67 -12.80 10.60 11.46
N HIS A 68 -12.31 10.11 12.59
CA HIS A 68 -11.66 8.81 12.73
C HIS A 68 -12.42 7.86 13.66
N PHE A 69 -13.01 8.39 14.72
CA PHE A 69 -13.63 7.63 15.80
C PHE A 69 -15.11 7.93 15.94
N ASP A 70 -15.87 6.93 16.38
CA ASP A 70 -17.25 7.10 16.80
C ASP A 70 -17.29 7.66 18.22
N VAL A 71 -17.70 8.92 18.33
CA VAL A 71 -17.84 9.64 19.60
C VAL A 71 -19.29 10.03 19.78
N GLU A 72 -20.04 9.13 20.42
CA GLU A 72 -21.47 9.27 20.69
C GLU A 72 -21.74 10.43 21.68
N VAL A 73 -22.85 11.12 21.48
CA VAL A 73 -23.37 12.14 22.41
C VAL A 73 -24.58 11.57 23.14
N VAL A 74 -24.39 11.23 24.41
CA VAL A 74 -25.45 10.65 25.24
C VAL A 74 -26.08 11.74 26.10
N PRO A 75 -27.41 11.91 26.10
CA PRO A 75 -28.08 12.88 26.96
C PRO A 75 -27.95 12.49 28.43
N THR A 76 -27.73 13.47 29.31
CA THR A 76 -27.70 13.24 30.75
C THR A 76 -29.14 13.24 31.31
N PRO A 77 -29.59 12.17 31.98
CA PRO A 77 -30.93 12.11 32.56
C PRO A 77 -31.16 13.31 33.50
N GLY A 78 -32.25 14.03 33.28
CA GLY A 78 -32.61 15.20 34.11
C GLY A 78 -31.83 16.50 33.83
N VAL A 79 -30.85 16.50 32.91
CA VAL A 79 -30.06 17.70 32.58
C VAL A 79 -30.07 17.96 31.07
N ARG A 80 -30.82 18.99 30.63
CA ARG A 80 -31.03 19.28 29.20
C ARG A 80 -29.80 19.84 28.46
N THR A 81 -28.83 20.42 29.16
CA THR A 81 -27.75 21.22 28.54
C THR A 81 -26.34 20.63 28.70
N ARG A 82 -26.21 19.43 29.29
CA ARG A 82 -24.92 18.80 29.58
C ARG A 82 -24.89 17.36 29.06
N PRO A 83 -24.79 17.13 27.76
CA PRO A 83 -24.62 15.79 27.23
C PRO A 83 -23.22 15.25 27.56
N ARG A 84 -23.10 13.93 27.62
CA ARG A 84 -21.85 13.20 27.84
C ARG A 84 -21.32 12.60 26.55
N TYR A 85 -20.01 12.45 26.45
CA TYR A 85 -19.31 12.03 25.23
C TYR A 85 -18.66 10.66 25.45
N VAL A 86 -19.03 9.68 24.64
CA VAL A 86 -18.57 8.29 24.77
C VAL A 86 -17.76 7.92 23.54
N LEU A 87 -16.52 7.48 23.72
CA LEU A 87 -15.71 6.90 22.64
C LEU A 87 -16.11 5.42 22.48
N GLN A 88 -16.95 5.12 21.50
CA GLN A 88 -17.50 3.77 21.30
C GLN A 88 -16.60 2.88 20.43
N GLY A 89 -15.90 3.46 19.47
CA GLY A 89 -15.14 2.68 18.50
C GLY A 89 -14.66 3.49 17.31
N TRP A 90 -14.39 2.82 16.20
CA TRP A 90 -14.05 3.46 14.93
C TRP A 90 -15.28 4.10 14.32
N HIS A 91 -15.11 5.26 13.66
CA HIS A 91 -16.21 5.87 12.93
C HIS A 91 -16.74 4.87 11.87
N PRO A 92 -18.06 4.71 11.65
CA PRO A 92 -18.60 3.70 10.72
C PRO A 92 -18.09 3.83 9.28
N GLU A 93 -17.77 5.06 8.86
CA GLU A 93 -17.15 5.36 7.55
C GLU A 93 -15.61 5.52 7.62
N ALA A 94 -14.98 5.24 8.76
CA ALA A 94 -13.54 5.37 8.95
C ALA A 94 -12.78 4.57 7.89
N ASP A 95 -13.22 3.36 7.54
CA ASP A 95 -12.56 2.53 6.52
C ASP A 95 -12.29 3.29 5.19
N ASN A 96 -13.11 4.28 4.82
CA ASN A 96 -12.89 5.11 3.63
C ASN A 96 -12.11 6.43 3.87
N ARG A 97 -12.08 6.95 5.10
CA ARG A 97 -11.42 8.23 5.48
C ARG A 97 -10.06 8.06 6.16
N THR A 98 -9.85 6.94 6.85
CA THR A 98 -8.55 6.52 7.40
C THR A 98 -7.52 6.25 6.28
N ARG A 99 -7.99 6.06 5.04
CA ARG A 99 -7.15 5.99 3.81
C ARG A 99 -6.69 7.37 3.30
N ARG A 100 -6.84 8.45 4.08
CA ARG A 100 -6.16 9.73 3.84
C ARG A 100 -5.31 10.14 5.06
N ILE A 101 -4.58 9.19 5.64
CA ILE A 101 -3.50 9.53 6.57
C ILE A 101 -2.45 10.33 5.78
N THR A 102 -2.25 11.57 6.19
CA THR A 102 -1.21 12.44 5.61
C THR A 102 0.15 11.90 6.03
N VAL A 103 1.03 11.61 5.06
CA VAL A 103 2.42 11.23 5.33
C VAL A 103 3.07 12.28 6.24
N THR A 104 3.51 11.85 7.43
CA THR A 104 4.07 12.75 8.43
C THR A 104 5.35 13.43 7.93
N GLY A 105 5.71 14.58 8.51
CA GLY A 105 6.95 15.27 8.15
C GLY A 105 8.21 14.40 8.35
N SER A 106 8.22 13.53 9.36
CA SER A 106 9.31 12.59 9.62
C SER A 106 9.37 11.47 8.57
N LEU A 107 8.23 10.85 8.22
CA LEU A 107 8.18 9.87 7.14
C LEU A 107 8.58 10.48 5.80
N ARG A 108 8.16 11.72 5.54
CA ARG A 108 8.58 12.47 4.35
C ARG A 108 10.09 12.63 4.32
N ALA A 109 10.71 13.11 5.39
CA ALA A 109 12.16 13.28 5.47
C ALA A 109 12.91 11.94 5.29
N ARG A 110 12.45 10.85 5.93
CA ARG A 110 13.01 9.50 5.77
C ARG A 110 12.89 9.00 4.33
N THR A 111 11.75 9.24 3.67
CA THR A 111 11.55 8.86 2.27
C THR A 111 12.52 9.61 1.35
N PHE A 112 12.67 10.93 1.54
CA PHE A 112 13.66 11.73 0.79
C PHE A 112 15.08 11.22 0.97
N HIS A 113 15.45 10.83 2.20
CA HIS A 113 16.75 10.25 2.51
C HIS A 113 16.96 8.89 1.83
N ASN A 114 16.00 7.97 1.93
CA ASN A 114 16.08 6.63 1.34
C ASN A 114 16.30 6.66 -0.19
N TYR A 115 15.69 7.63 -0.86
CA TYR A 115 15.81 7.79 -2.31
C TYR A 115 16.93 8.74 -2.74
N GLY A 116 17.71 9.30 -1.80
CA GLY A 116 18.82 10.20 -2.11
C GLY A 116 18.40 11.42 -2.94
N ASN A 117 17.21 11.96 -2.71
CA ASN A 117 16.60 13.04 -3.49
C ASN A 117 16.47 12.74 -4.99
N ARG A 118 16.24 11.48 -5.37
CA ARG A 118 16.01 11.04 -6.75
C ARG A 118 14.61 10.49 -6.94
N CYS A 119 14.04 10.70 -8.11
CA CYS A 119 12.82 10.02 -8.49
C CYS A 119 13.05 8.51 -8.54
N ALA A 120 12.23 7.74 -7.83
CA ALA A 120 12.26 6.28 -7.76
C ALA A 120 12.12 5.63 -9.14
N GLN A 121 11.34 6.26 -10.04
CA GLN A 121 11.03 5.71 -11.36
C GLN A 121 12.01 6.16 -12.45
N CYS A 122 12.35 7.46 -12.53
CA CYS A 122 13.18 8.00 -13.62
C CYS A 122 14.59 8.43 -13.21
N GLY A 123 14.93 8.41 -11.92
CA GLY A 123 16.27 8.73 -11.41
C GLY A 123 16.66 10.21 -11.41
N ARG A 124 15.85 11.08 -12.03
CA ARG A 124 16.06 12.54 -12.08
C ARG A 124 16.11 13.18 -10.70
N THR A 125 16.82 14.30 -10.58
CA THR A 125 16.96 15.08 -9.34
C THR A 125 16.46 16.52 -9.51
N PRO A 126 16.01 17.19 -8.43
CA PRO A 126 15.70 18.62 -8.47
C PRO A 126 16.90 19.48 -8.87
N LYS A 127 18.11 19.08 -8.47
CA LYS A 127 19.35 19.82 -8.71
C LYS A 127 19.78 19.79 -10.19
N ASP A 128 19.73 18.61 -10.81
CA ASP A 128 20.28 18.41 -12.15
C ASP A 128 19.22 18.61 -13.24
N ASP A 129 17.94 18.30 -12.94
CA ASP A 129 16.85 18.30 -13.93
C ASP A 129 15.80 19.38 -13.69
N GLY A 130 15.88 20.16 -12.59
CA GLY A 130 14.90 21.22 -12.28
C GLY A 130 13.49 20.70 -11.96
N ILE A 131 13.36 19.43 -11.59
CA ILE A 131 12.07 18.80 -11.27
C ILE A 131 11.65 19.02 -9.80
N ARG A 132 10.36 18.82 -9.51
CA ARG A 132 9.84 18.72 -8.14
C ARG A 132 9.60 17.27 -7.78
N LEU A 133 9.91 16.91 -6.53
CA LEU A 133 9.70 15.58 -5.97
C LEU A 133 8.59 15.60 -4.91
N GLU A 134 7.76 14.57 -4.94
CA GLU A 134 6.64 14.35 -4.04
C GLU A 134 6.74 12.94 -3.46
N VAL A 135 6.30 12.80 -2.21
CA VAL A 135 6.16 11.48 -1.59
C VAL A 135 4.82 10.92 -2.02
N ASP A 136 4.85 9.69 -2.50
CA ASP A 136 3.72 8.94 -3.03
C ASP A 136 3.78 7.50 -2.52
N HIS A 137 2.64 6.82 -2.49
CA HIS A 137 2.59 5.42 -2.07
C HIS A 137 2.89 4.48 -3.26
N LYS A 138 3.77 3.49 -3.09
CA LYS A 138 4.04 2.45 -4.09
C LYS A 138 2.74 1.75 -4.48
N ILE A 139 2.01 1.23 -3.50
CA ILE A 139 0.63 0.75 -3.63
C ILE A 139 -0.31 1.87 -3.17
N PRO A 140 -1.24 2.35 -4.02
CA PRO A 140 -2.29 3.27 -3.58
C PRO A 140 -3.09 2.71 -2.40
N LEU A 141 -3.50 3.59 -1.49
CA LEU A 141 -4.30 3.24 -0.32
C LEU A 141 -5.62 2.55 -0.71
N GLU A 142 -6.22 2.93 -1.84
CA GLU A 142 -7.43 2.29 -2.39
C GLU A 142 -7.23 0.82 -2.79
N LEU A 143 -6.00 0.45 -3.17
CA LEU A 143 -5.61 -0.92 -3.49
C LEU A 143 -5.05 -1.69 -2.28
N GLY A 144 -5.12 -1.11 -1.08
CA GLY A 144 -4.67 -1.73 0.16
C GLY A 144 -3.23 -1.42 0.54
N GLY A 145 -2.62 -0.37 -0.04
CA GLY A 145 -1.36 0.16 0.49
C GLY A 145 -1.52 0.75 1.90
N ASP A 146 -0.44 0.77 2.67
CA ASP A 146 -0.34 1.38 3.99
C ASP A 146 0.51 2.67 3.97
N ASN A 147 0.74 3.29 5.12
CA ASN A 147 1.60 4.48 5.26
C ASN A 147 2.98 4.14 5.81
N GLU A 148 3.35 2.86 5.81
CA GLU A 148 4.66 2.43 6.26
C GLU A 148 5.73 2.87 5.28
N LEU A 149 6.94 3.11 5.78
CA LEU A 149 8.03 3.67 4.97
C LEU A 149 8.34 2.79 3.75
N GLU A 150 8.13 1.49 3.89
CA GLU A 150 8.30 0.46 2.88
C GLU A 150 7.33 0.64 1.71
N ASN A 151 6.11 1.16 1.95
CA ASN A 151 5.15 1.49 0.90
C ASN A 151 5.31 2.94 0.40
N LEU A 152 6.25 3.73 0.90
CA LEU A 152 6.48 5.09 0.40
C LEU A 152 7.57 5.11 -0.68
N GLN A 153 7.39 5.97 -1.67
CA GLN A 153 8.34 6.25 -2.74
C GLN A 153 8.42 7.75 -3.01
N LEU A 154 9.53 8.17 -3.64
CA LEU A 154 9.74 9.55 -4.05
C LEU A 154 9.59 9.67 -5.57
N LEU A 155 8.59 10.38 -6.06
CA LEU A 155 8.35 10.54 -7.50
C LEU A 155 8.43 11.99 -7.95
N CYS A 156 8.83 12.20 -9.20
CA CYS A 156 8.65 13.50 -9.84
C CYS A 156 7.20 13.69 -10.29
N ASN A 157 6.77 14.94 -10.48
CA ASN A 157 5.41 15.27 -10.93
C ASN A 157 4.98 14.48 -12.19
N GLN A 158 5.88 14.30 -13.15
CA GLN A 158 5.58 13.53 -14.36
C GLN A 158 5.32 12.05 -14.05
N CYS A 159 6.21 11.41 -13.30
CA CYS A 159 6.07 9.99 -12.93
C CYS A 159 4.86 9.76 -12.02
N ASN A 160 4.57 10.69 -11.11
CA ASN A 160 3.38 10.63 -10.26
C ASN A 160 2.09 10.67 -11.10
N ASN A 161 2.02 11.57 -12.09
CA ASN A 161 0.88 11.66 -13.00
C ASN A 161 0.73 10.40 -13.87
N GLU A 162 1.84 9.86 -14.39
CA GLU A 162 1.85 8.60 -15.16
C GLU A 162 1.30 7.44 -14.31
N LYS A 163 1.71 7.35 -13.04
CA LYS A 163 1.20 6.37 -12.09
C LYS A 163 -0.30 6.56 -11.81
N GLN A 164 -0.77 7.78 -11.62
CA GLN A 164 -2.21 8.04 -11.42
C GLN A 164 -3.05 7.66 -12.65
N ALA A 165 -2.56 7.95 -13.86
CA ALA A 165 -3.23 7.56 -15.10
C ALA A 165 -3.36 6.03 -15.21
N LEU A 166 -2.30 5.28 -14.88
CA LEU A 166 -2.34 3.82 -14.84
C LEU A 166 -3.47 3.29 -13.92
N PHE A 167 -3.66 3.90 -12.75
CA PHE A 167 -4.75 3.50 -11.85
C PHE A 167 -6.13 3.87 -12.38
N GLY A 168 -6.26 5.03 -13.02
CA GLY A 168 -7.49 5.44 -13.70
C GLY A 168 -7.94 4.41 -14.74
N ASP A 169 -7.01 3.92 -15.57
CA ASP A 169 -7.28 2.93 -16.61
C ASP A 169 -7.73 1.57 -16.05
N HIS A 170 -7.36 1.27 -14.80
CA HIS A 170 -7.65 -0.01 -14.14
C HIS A 170 -8.68 0.08 -13.01
N ALA A 171 -9.42 1.18 -12.89
CA ALA A 171 -10.41 1.37 -11.83
C ALA A 171 -11.45 0.23 -11.78
N GLY A 172 -11.86 -0.31 -12.94
CA GLY A 172 -12.77 -1.45 -13.03
C GLY A 172 -12.17 -2.80 -12.61
N ASP A 173 -10.85 -2.91 -12.55
CA ASP A 173 -10.11 -4.13 -12.18
C ASP A 173 -9.50 -4.04 -10.76
N ALA A 174 -9.81 -2.99 -9.99
CA ALA A 174 -9.20 -2.71 -8.69
C ALA A 174 -9.28 -3.87 -7.70
N ALA A 175 -10.40 -4.60 -7.65
CA ALA A 175 -10.57 -5.76 -6.78
C ALA A 175 -9.61 -6.91 -7.15
N ALA A 176 -9.42 -7.17 -8.45
CA ALA A 176 -8.51 -8.18 -8.95
C ALA A 176 -7.05 -7.80 -8.66
N ILE A 177 -6.68 -6.54 -8.88
CA ILE A 177 -5.34 -6.03 -8.59
C ILE A 177 -5.04 -6.15 -7.09
N LYS A 178 -5.98 -5.74 -6.22
CA LYS A 178 -5.86 -5.88 -4.77
C LYS A 178 -5.69 -7.35 -4.35
N ALA A 179 -6.47 -8.27 -4.91
CA ALA A 179 -6.34 -9.70 -4.61
C ALA A 179 -4.98 -10.27 -5.05
N ALA A 180 -4.45 -9.79 -6.18
CA ALA A 180 -3.14 -10.18 -6.68
C ALA A 180 -1.98 -9.64 -5.82
N ILE A 181 -2.02 -8.38 -5.38
CA ILE A 181 -0.99 -7.77 -4.53
C ILE A 181 -0.81 -8.54 -3.22
N ASN A 182 -1.92 -9.02 -2.64
CA ASN A 182 -1.93 -9.73 -1.37
C ASN A 182 -1.50 -11.21 -1.46
N GLN A 183 -1.05 -11.68 -2.62
CA GLN A 183 -0.50 -13.02 -2.74
C GLN A 183 0.85 -13.14 -2.03
N GLU A 184 1.14 -14.34 -1.53
CA GLU A 184 2.28 -14.65 -0.66
C GLU A 184 3.63 -14.36 -1.32
N ASN A 185 3.75 -14.61 -2.63
CA ASN A 185 5.01 -14.45 -3.35
C ASN A 185 4.82 -13.86 -4.75
N VAL A 186 5.90 -13.27 -5.29
CA VAL A 186 5.88 -12.53 -6.57
C VAL A 186 5.37 -13.33 -7.76
N HIS A 187 5.59 -14.65 -7.82
CA HIS A 187 5.06 -15.49 -8.89
C HIS A 187 3.54 -15.58 -8.83
N LEU A 188 2.99 -15.80 -7.62
CA LEU A 188 1.55 -15.83 -7.41
C LEU A 188 0.93 -14.45 -7.66
N ARG A 189 1.57 -13.36 -7.21
CA ARG A 189 1.09 -11.99 -7.46
C ARG A 189 0.92 -11.73 -8.95
N ILE A 190 1.98 -11.97 -9.74
CA ILE A 190 1.94 -11.77 -11.19
C ILE A 190 0.98 -12.76 -11.87
N GLY A 191 1.01 -14.04 -11.48
CA GLY A 191 0.20 -15.07 -12.13
C GLY A 191 -1.30 -14.92 -11.87
N GLU A 192 -1.70 -14.61 -10.64
CA GLU A 192 -3.11 -14.36 -10.30
C GLU A 192 -3.65 -13.08 -10.94
N LEU A 193 -2.83 -12.03 -11.05
CA LEU A 193 -3.21 -10.85 -11.85
C LEU A 193 -3.47 -11.24 -13.31
N LEU A 194 -2.54 -11.97 -13.93
CA LEU A 194 -2.69 -12.38 -15.33
C LEU A 194 -3.90 -13.29 -15.55
N LYS A 195 -4.22 -14.18 -14.59
CA LYS A 195 -5.44 -15.01 -14.62
C LYS A 195 -6.69 -14.16 -14.52
N ALA A 196 -6.73 -13.19 -13.60
CA ALA A 196 -7.87 -12.29 -13.45
C ALA A 196 -8.08 -11.38 -14.68
N MET A 197 -7.00 -11.11 -15.42
CA MET A 197 -6.99 -10.31 -16.65
C MET A 197 -6.82 -11.18 -17.91
N ALA A 198 -7.20 -12.46 -17.87
CA ALA A 198 -7.01 -13.37 -19.00
C ALA A 198 -7.67 -12.82 -20.29
N GLY A 199 -6.94 -12.87 -21.39
CA GLY A 199 -7.35 -12.27 -22.68
C GLY A 199 -7.24 -10.75 -22.77
N LYS A 200 -6.96 -10.03 -21.67
CA LYS A 200 -6.70 -8.57 -21.68
C LYS A 200 -5.20 -8.30 -21.76
N GLU A 201 -4.84 -7.13 -22.30
CA GLU A 201 -3.47 -6.63 -22.27
C GLU A 201 -3.13 -6.07 -20.87
N VAL A 202 -2.04 -6.57 -20.28
CA VAL A 202 -1.50 -6.09 -19.01
C VAL A 202 -0.16 -5.39 -19.24
N SER A 203 -0.04 -4.13 -18.85
CA SER A 203 1.19 -3.35 -19.04
C SER A 203 2.33 -3.81 -18.12
N ILE A 204 3.57 -3.62 -18.56
CA ILE A 204 4.75 -3.86 -17.70
C ILE A 204 4.72 -3.05 -16.41
N ASP A 205 4.13 -1.85 -16.43
CA ASP A 205 4.03 -1.00 -15.25
C ASP A 205 3.05 -1.56 -14.22
N LEU A 206 1.92 -2.13 -14.64
CA LEU A 206 1.02 -2.82 -13.72
C LEU A 206 1.66 -4.09 -13.15
N LEU A 207 2.45 -4.82 -13.95
CA LEU A 207 3.22 -5.97 -13.44
C LEU A 207 4.28 -5.56 -12.43
N ASN A 208 5.00 -4.47 -12.66
CA ASN A 208 5.97 -3.91 -11.70
C ASN A 208 5.28 -3.54 -10.39
N LEU A 209 4.10 -2.90 -10.47
CA LEU A 209 3.31 -2.56 -9.31
C LEU A 209 2.94 -3.80 -8.50
N VAL A 210 2.34 -4.80 -9.14
CA VAL A 210 1.85 -6.00 -8.44
C VAL A 210 2.99 -6.88 -7.93
N ALA A 211 4.16 -6.84 -8.57
CA ALA A 211 5.32 -7.60 -8.10
C ALA A 211 5.78 -7.17 -6.70
N GLN A 212 5.77 -5.86 -6.40
CA GLN A 212 6.27 -5.27 -5.14
C GLN A 212 7.72 -5.71 -4.79
N ASP A 213 8.56 -5.98 -5.79
CA ASP A 213 9.92 -6.46 -5.56
C ASP A 213 10.88 -5.28 -5.40
N GLU A 214 11.37 -5.07 -4.17
CA GLU A 214 12.28 -3.98 -3.79
C GLU A 214 13.59 -3.97 -4.58
N ASN A 215 14.01 -5.12 -5.12
CA ASN A 215 15.30 -5.28 -5.81
C ASN A 215 15.23 -5.09 -7.32
N ARG A 216 14.20 -4.41 -7.85
CA ARG A 216 13.90 -4.43 -9.29
C ARG A 216 13.83 -5.88 -9.76
N GLY A 217 13.14 -6.72 -8.99
CA GLY A 217 12.88 -8.10 -9.38
C GLY A 217 12.14 -8.10 -10.70
N ASP A 218 12.90 -8.26 -11.77
CA ASP A 218 12.50 -8.11 -13.15
C ASP A 218 11.21 -8.91 -13.39
N PRO A 219 10.01 -8.29 -13.50
CA PRO A 219 8.80 -9.05 -13.77
C PRO A 219 8.94 -9.85 -15.07
N THR A 220 9.80 -9.42 -16.00
CA THR A 220 10.09 -10.20 -17.19
C THR A 220 10.78 -11.53 -16.87
N ARG A 221 11.58 -11.63 -15.81
CA ARG A 221 12.08 -12.92 -15.30
C ARG A 221 10.92 -13.79 -14.81
N ARG A 222 9.98 -13.24 -14.04
CA ARG A 222 8.83 -14.01 -13.55
C ARG A 222 7.92 -14.47 -14.68
N LEU A 223 7.74 -13.66 -15.72
CA LEU A 223 7.03 -14.06 -16.94
C LEU A 223 7.75 -15.22 -17.65
N ARG A 224 9.10 -15.26 -17.66
CA ARG A 224 9.87 -16.41 -18.17
C ARG A 224 9.64 -17.66 -17.32
N ASP A 225 9.63 -17.51 -16.00
CA ASP A 225 9.36 -18.60 -15.06
C ASP A 225 7.96 -19.20 -15.30
N LEU A 226 6.93 -18.37 -15.43
CA LEU A 226 5.55 -18.82 -15.74
C LEU A 226 5.47 -19.54 -17.09
N ARG A 227 6.15 -19.02 -18.13
CA ARG A 227 6.26 -19.72 -19.42
C ARG A 227 6.96 -21.08 -19.28
N ALA A 228 7.98 -21.19 -18.43
CA ALA A 228 8.64 -22.46 -18.16
C ALA A 228 7.71 -23.46 -17.47
N LEU A 229 6.76 -22.98 -16.68
CA LEU A 229 5.67 -23.77 -16.08
C LEU A 229 4.52 -24.08 -17.06
N GLY A 230 4.68 -23.78 -18.36
CA GLY A 230 3.70 -24.13 -19.39
C GLY A 230 2.58 -23.11 -19.59
N TRP A 231 2.75 -21.88 -19.11
CA TRP A 231 1.79 -20.80 -19.37
C TRP A 231 2.07 -20.14 -20.72
N THR A 232 1.00 -19.81 -21.45
CA THR A 232 1.04 -19.11 -22.73
C THR A 232 0.79 -17.63 -22.51
N ILE A 233 1.86 -16.86 -22.55
CA ILE A 233 1.85 -15.40 -22.35
C ILE A 233 2.45 -14.75 -23.58
N ASP A 234 1.63 -14.02 -24.32
CA ASP A 234 2.05 -13.26 -25.49
C ASP A 234 2.59 -11.89 -25.07
N VAL A 235 3.44 -11.29 -25.91
CA VAL A 235 3.98 -9.95 -25.66
C VAL A 235 3.79 -9.06 -26.88
N SER A 236 3.16 -7.91 -26.69
CA SER A 236 3.07 -6.84 -27.69
C SER A 236 3.92 -5.66 -27.22
N ARG A 237 4.40 -4.84 -28.16
CA ARG A 237 5.12 -3.60 -27.85
C ARG A 237 4.63 -2.47 -28.74
N ARG A 238 4.43 -1.30 -28.16
CA ARG A 238 4.04 -0.08 -28.88
C ARG A 238 4.73 1.14 -28.30
N LYS A 239 4.88 2.18 -29.11
CA LYS A 239 5.39 3.47 -28.64
C LYS A 239 4.25 4.26 -28.00
N GLU A 240 4.46 4.70 -26.78
CA GLU A 240 3.56 5.62 -26.07
C GLU A 240 4.37 6.87 -25.70
N GLY A 241 4.10 7.96 -26.42
CA GLY A 241 4.91 9.17 -26.39
C GLY A 241 6.38 8.89 -26.74
N LYS A 242 7.28 9.07 -25.76
CA LYS A 242 8.73 8.85 -25.92
C LYS A 242 9.20 7.47 -25.45
N ARG A 243 8.32 6.64 -24.87
CA ARG A 243 8.69 5.33 -24.31
C ARG A 243 8.15 4.19 -25.18
N THR A 244 8.88 3.08 -25.22
CA THR A 244 8.37 1.81 -25.77
C THR A 244 7.77 1.01 -24.62
N MET A 245 6.45 0.81 -24.66
CA MET A 245 5.72 0.06 -23.67
C MET A 245 5.54 -1.39 -24.11
N SER A 246 5.66 -2.31 -23.15
CA SER A 246 5.38 -3.74 -23.36
C SER A 246 4.09 -4.14 -22.66
N TYR A 247 3.26 -4.91 -23.34
CA TYR A 247 2.03 -5.48 -22.81
C TYR A 247 2.09 -7.00 -22.89
N TYR A 248 1.45 -7.66 -21.94
CA TYR A 248 1.43 -9.10 -21.81
C TYR A 248 0.00 -9.58 -21.76
N THR A 249 -0.31 -10.60 -22.55
CA THR A 249 -1.65 -11.19 -22.62
C THR A 249 -1.57 -12.66 -22.28
N LEU A 250 -2.29 -13.09 -21.26
CA LEU A 250 -2.41 -14.50 -20.90
C LEU A 250 -3.49 -15.15 -21.76
N THR A 251 -3.12 -16.16 -22.53
CA THR A 251 -4.04 -16.92 -23.42
C THR A 251 -4.20 -18.39 -23.00
N GLY A 252 -3.34 -18.89 -22.10
CA GLY A 252 -3.48 -20.21 -21.49
C GLY A 252 -2.54 -20.38 -20.30
N TRP A 253 -2.90 -21.23 -19.34
CA TRP A 253 -2.10 -21.49 -18.16
C TRP A 253 -2.29 -22.90 -17.62
N GLN A 254 -1.36 -23.33 -16.77
CA GLN A 254 -1.41 -24.58 -16.02
C GLN A 254 -1.77 -24.31 -14.56
N PRO A 255 -2.36 -25.27 -13.84
CA PRO A 255 -2.52 -25.18 -12.39
C PRO A 255 -1.19 -24.91 -11.68
N TRP A 256 -1.24 -24.24 -10.53
CA TRP A 256 -0.03 -24.03 -9.74
C TRP A 256 0.57 -25.36 -9.26
N PRO A 257 1.91 -25.52 -9.32
CA PRO A 257 2.58 -26.69 -8.76
C PRO A 257 2.34 -26.80 -7.25
N ALA A 258 2.17 -28.03 -6.74
CA ALA A 258 1.91 -28.28 -5.32
C ALA A 258 3.09 -27.87 -4.43
N GLU A 259 4.31 -28.01 -4.94
CA GLU A 259 5.56 -27.57 -4.31
C GLU A 259 5.78 -26.05 -4.38
N GLY A 260 4.90 -25.33 -5.08
CA GLY A 260 4.99 -23.90 -5.32
C GLY A 260 5.83 -23.51 -6.56
N PRO A 261 5.61 -22.32 -7.11
CA PRO A 261 6.15 -21.92 -8.41
C PRO A 261 7.68 -21.86 -8.43
N ARG A 262 8.30 -21.35 -7.36
CA ARG A 262 9.76 -21.21 -7.30
C ARG A 262 10.48 -22.56 -7.24
N ALA A 263 9.96 -23.51 -6.46
CA ALA A 263 10.52 -24.86 -6.36
C ALA A 263 10.42 -25.59 -7.71
N ALA A 264 9.25 -25.51 -8.35
CA ALA A 264 9.02 -26.12 -9.66
C ALA A 264 9.94 -25.54 -10.75
N VAL A 265 10.11 -24.22 -10.80
CA VAL A 265 11.03 -23.56 -11.75
C VAL A 265 12.47 -24.02 -11.54
N ASN A 266 12.93 -24.06 -10.29
CA ASN A 266 14.28 -24.53 -9.97
C ASN A 266 14.50 -25.99 -10.40
N ALA A 267 13.50 -26.86 -10.21
CA ALA A 267 13.56 -28.26 -10.63
C ALA A 267 13.67 -28.38 -12.16
N LEU A 268 12.89 -27.60 -12.90
CA LEU A 268 12.96 -27.55 -14.37
C LEU A 268 14.31 -27.03 -14.87
N GLU A 269 14.87 -26.00 -14.23
CA GLU A 269 16.20 -25.48 -14.57
C GLU A 269 17.30 -26.52 -14.30
N ALA A 270 17.23 -27.23 -13.18
CA ALA A 270 18.17 -28.29 -12.84
C ALA A 270 18.13 -29.44 -13.85
N GLU A 271 16.93 -29.86 -14.25
CA GLU A 271 16.74 -30.90 -15.27
C GLU A 271 17.29 -30.48 -16.63
N ARG A 272 17.05 -29.24 -17.06
CA ARG A 272 17.64 -28.68 -18.29
C ARG A 272 19.16 -28.70 -18.26
N LYS A 273 19.77 -28.32 -17.12
CA LYS A 273 21.23 -28.35 -16.94
C LYS A 273 21.78 -29.79 -17.01
N ARG A 274 21.09 -30.75 -16.39
CA ARG A 274 21.46 -32.18 -16.46
C ARG A 274 21.45 -32.68 -17.90
N ARG A 275 20.34 -32.46 -18.63
CA ARG A 275 20.20 -32.86 -20.05
C ARG A 275 21.28 -32.27 -20.94
N LYS A 276 21.62 -30.99 -20.75
CA LYS A 276 22.70 -30.32 -21.48
C LYS A 276 24.06 -30.98 -21.21
N LYS A 277 24.37 -31.28 -19.94
CA LYS A 277 25.62 -31.94 -19.56
C LYS A 277 25.77 -33.34 -20.20
N THR A 278 24.70 -34.13 -20.21
CA THR A 278 24.69 -35.43 -20.92
C THR A 278 24.87 -35.29 -22.43
N LYS A 279 24.31 -34.24 -23.04
CA LYS A 279 24.45 -34.00 -24.49
C LYS A 279 25.88 -33.58 -24.87
N ASP A 280 26.50 -32.72 -24.07
CA ASP A 280 27.88 -32.24 -24.30
C ASP A 280 28.92 -33.37 -24.09
N GLN A 281 28.64 -34.33 -23.19
CA GLN A 281 29.50 -35.50 -22.97
C GLN A 281 29.39 -36.54 -24.10
N GLY A 282 28.20 -36.73 -24.69
CA GLY A 282 28.01 -37.68 -25.81
C GLY A 282 28.53 -37.20 -27.16
N SER A 283 28.76 -35.89 -27.35
CA SER A 283 29.33 -35.33 -28.61
C SER A 283 30.86 -35.40 -28.69
N GLY A 284 31.55 -35.79 -27.62
CA GLY A 284 33.02 -35.87 -27.57
C GLY A 284 33.61 -37.23 -27.97
N GLU A 285 32.80 -38.29 -28.04
CA GLU A 285 33.28 -39.67 -28.29
C GLU A 285 33.09 -40.15 -29.74
N GLY A 286 32.55 -39.30 -30.64
CA GLY A 286 32.26 -39.66 -32.03
C GLY A 286 33.26 -39.18 -33.08
N GLY A 287 34.44 -38.72 -32.66
CA GLY A 287 35.48 -38.15 -33.54
C GLY A 287 36.83 -38.81 -33.38
N LEU A 288 36.93 -40.09 -33.72
CA LEU A 288 38.18 -40.81 -34.00
C LEU A 288 37.97 -41.72 -35.21
#